data_AF-A0A952ZT16-F1
#
_entry.id   AF-A0A952ZT16-F1
#
_cell.length_a   1.000
_cell.length_b   1.000
_cell.length_c   1.000
_cell.angle_alpha   90.00
_cell.angle_beta   90.00
_cell.angle_gamma   90.00
#
_symmetry.space_group_name_H-M   'P 1'
#
loop_
_entity.id
_entity.type
_entity.pdbx_description
1 polymer ?
#
loop_
_entity_poly.entity_id
_entity_poly.type
_entity_poly.pdbx_seq_one_letter_code
_entity_poly.pdbx_strand_id
1 'polypeptide(L)'
;MLRRFSRWLADCVRLVVAAFYWNTRKSAYVLRGRRTRCPCQNESDHGRGRMVGCDAVLGWNEPERFRRVCPLLFGTDEGWVCSVPATQVRPFWGRVVLGLLAVALGAYMGATLVGFTVLRVIGRVPVNYWQVALPSRWPEIRPAQAQRMLERASEAFLGGRLSEAHLALLSAQERDPSNYPASLMLAQIAMFQGSFLAADAQFARLLTRFPANADRTAVVYHDTLLSLYRLAPLVGFSLARAQADQAHAAVWVRAALLGVRGAEAAELARQKPEWEPRLKLLAPHAQTLMRAELAVRAGQLAQARALLASPYRGPHNPFYVRFQVLRCAEIGDAGAAQTLLDFYGPVLGEFEHALTQFELAATIGDDVGTAAIWQRLLKLRLDPARAERIAAALIAHPDARRFRDFSNWTRRENALAVAVDGPAMWVAGVVCGAPAEAKHWESHGRQPTLAGYPPIQRIDFTSRDILAETSALHVLNVLPLPREVILALLARVAPPEAAARVSAPQS
;
A
#
# COMPACT_ATOMS: atom_id res chain seq x y z
N MET A 1 15.35 -43.12 22.92
CA MET A 1 14.88 -42.01 23.77
C MET A 1 13.40 -42.13 24.16
N LEU A 2 12.47 -42.40 23.23
CA LEU A 2 11.02 -42.52 23.50
C LEU A 2 10.62 -43.46 24.66
N ARG A 3 11.20 -44.67 24.76
CA ARG A 3 10.92 -45.60 25.88
C ARG A 3 11.39 -45.13 27.26
N ARG A 4 12.46 -44.32 27.31
CA ARG A 4 12.94 -43.71 28.57
C ARG A 4 12.02 -42.56 28.98
N PHE A 5 11.57 -41.77 28.02
CA PHE A 5 10.63 -40.68 28.25
C PHE A 5 9.25 -41.17 28.72
N SER A 6 8.71 -42.24 28.12
CA SER A 6 7.41 -42.78 28.53
C SER A 6 7.41 -43.35 29.95
N ARG A 7 8.49 -44.05 30.34
CA ARG A 7 8.68 -44.54 31.72
C ARG A 7 8.78 -43.39 32.72
N TRP A 8 9.55 -42.35 32.37
CA TRP A 8 9.66 -41.14 33.20
C TRP A 8 8.31 -40.44 33.38
N LEU A 9 7.50 -40.34 32.32
CA LEU A 9 6.19 -39.70 32.37
C LEU A 9 5.19 -40.52 33.21
N ALA A 10 5.18 -41.84 33.08
CA ALA A 10 4.38 -42.74 33.92
C ALA A 10 4.76 -42.63 35.40
N ASP A 11 6.05 -42.54 35.71
CA ASP A 11 6.56 -42.34 37.08
C ASP A 11 6.13 -40.99 37.66
N CYS A 12 6.15 -39.91 36.87
CA CYS A 12 5.67 -38.59 37.28
C CYS A 12 4.16 -38.60 37.59
N VAL A 13 3.34 -39.22 36.74
CA VAL A 13 1.89 -39.37 36.97
C VAL A 13 1.63 -40.16 38.25
N ARG A 14 2.34 -41.27 38.44
CA ARG A 14 2.24 -42.10 39.64
C ARG A 14 2.59 -41.33 40.92
N LEU A 15 3.65 -40.51 40.88
CA LEU A 15 4.04 -39.63 42.00
C LEU A 15 2.97 -38.59 42.33
N VAL A 16 2.39 -37.93 41.33
CA VAL A 16 1.32 -36.93 41.53
C VAL A 16 0.06 -37.59 42.10
N VAL A 17 -0.39 -38.71 41.52
CA VAL A 17 -1.57 -39.45 41.99
C VAL A 17 -1.38 -39.93 43.42
N ALA A 18 -0.23 -40.52 43.73
CA ALA A 18 0.07 -40.96 45.10
C ALA A 18 0.18 -39.79 46.08
N ALA A 19 0.74 -38.66 45.65
CA ALA A 19 0.79 -37.45 46.45
C ALA A 19 -0.62 -36.94 46.79
N PHE A 20 -1.52 -36.88 45.83
CA PHE A 20 -2.93 -36.53 46.09
C PHE A 20 -3.61 -37.54 47.00
N TYR A 21 -3.56 -38.82 46.64
CA TYR A 21 -4.24 -39.89 47.36
C TYR A 21 -3.84 -39.92 48.84
N TRP A 22 -2.54 -39.95 49.13
CA TRP A 22 -2.05 -40.05 50.50
C TRP A 22 -2.25 -38.77 51.31
N ASN A 23 -2.13 -37.60 50.69
CA ASN A 23 -2.40 -36.34 51.39
C ASN A 23 -3.88 -36.15 51.70
N THR A 24 -4.79 -36.53 50.80
CA THR A 24 -6.24 -36.53 51.06
C THR A 24 -6.59 -37.47 52.22
N ARG A 25 -6.07 -38.71 52.23
CA ARG A 25 -6.32 -39.64 53.34
C ARG A 25 -5.73 -39.15 54.67
N LYS A 26 -4.54 -38.54 54.67
CA LYS A 26 -3.94 -37.93 55.87
C LYS A 26 -4.73 -36.72 56.35
N SER A 27 -5.23 -35.87 55.45
CA SER A 27 -6.13 -34.77 55.79
C SER A 27 -7.42 -35.29 56.44
N ALA A 28 -8.06 -36.31 55.86
CA ALA A 28 -9.25 -36.92 56.45
C ALA A 28 -8.98 -37.51 57.85
N TYR A 29 -7.83 -38.17 58.04
CA TYR A 29 -7.39 -38.69 59.34
C TYR A 29 -7.20 -37.57 60.39
N VAL A 30 -6.55 -36.48 60.02
CA VAL A 30 -6.34 -35.31 60.91
C VAL A 30 -7.68 -34.62 61.22
N LEU A 31 -8.54 -34.43 60.22
CA LEU A 31 -9.87 -33.81 60.37
C LEU A 31 -10.80 -34.63 61.29
N ARG A 32 -10.68 -35.97 61.28
CA ARG A 32 -11.40 -36.87 62.20
C ARG A 32 -10.77 -36.93 63.60
N GLY A 33 -9.91 -35.98 63.96
CA GLY A 33 -9.27 -35.90 65.27
C GLY A 33 -8.33 -37.07 65.57
N ARG A 34 -7.79 -37.74 64.54
CA ARG A 34 -6.85 -38.87 64.67
C ARG A 34 -7.40 -40.10 65.41
N ARG A 35 -8.73 -40.21 65.52
CA ARG A 35 -9.43 -41.29 66.26
C ARG A 35 -9.51 -42.63 65.51
N THR A 36 -9.14 -42.64 64.24
CA THR A 36 -9.22 -43.82 63.37
C THR A 36 -7.82 -44.38 63.09
N ARG A 37 -7.70 -45.53 62.43
CA ARG A 37 -6.38 -46.06 62.03
C ARG A 37 -5.63 -45.05 61.16
N CYS A 38 -4.34 -44.83 61.45
CA CYS A 38 -3.49 -43.99 60.60
C CYS A 38 -3.40 -44.63 59.21
N PRO A 39 -3.76 -43.93 58.13
CA PRO A 39 -3.96 -44.55 56.82
C PRO A 39 -2.67 -45.08 56.18
N CYS A 40 -1.49 -44.67 56.65
CA CYS A 40 -0.20 -44.96 56.01
C CYS A 40 0.80 -45.74 56.89
N GLN A 41 0.42 -46.13 58.10
CA GLN A 41 1.28 -46.84 59.06
C GLN A 41 0.73 -48.25 59.30
N ASN A 42 1.64 -49.21 59.48
CA ASN A 42 1.29 -50.59 59.82
C ASN A 42 0.70 -50.66 61.25
N GLU A 43 -0.32 -51.49 61.42
CA GLU A 43 -1.09 -51.63 62.68
C GLU A 43 -0.40 -52.54 63.70
N SER A 44 0.48 -53.42 63.24
CA SER A 44 1.17 -54.42 64.07
C SER A 44 2.31 -53.85 64.92
N ASP A 45 2.76 -52.63 64.61
CA ASP A 45 4.00 -52.07 65.17
C ASP A 45 3.74 -51.15 66.36
N HIS A 46 4.69 -51.05 67.29
CA HIS A 46 4.57 -50.43 68.63
C HIS A 46 4.28 -48.90 68.69
N GLY A 47 3.73 -48.27 67.65
CA GLY A 47 3.26 -46.88 67.64
C GLY A 47 4.33 -45.80 67.79
N ARG A 48 5.59 -46.19 68.10
CA ARG A 48 6.74 -45.30 68.28
C ARG A 48 7.34 -44.91 66.93
N GLY A 49 7.68 -43.62 66.78
CA GLY A 49 8.39 -43.14 65.59
C GLY A 49 9.70 -43.90 65.38
N ARG A 50 10.06 -44.13 64.11
CA ARG A 50 11.18 -44.97 63.65
C ARG A 50 11.06 -46.48 63.90
N MET A 51 9.96 -46.95 64.48
CA MET A 51 9.69 -48.39 64.70
C MET A 51 8.42 -48.87 63.98
N VAL A 52 7.64 -47.96 63.39
CA VAL A 52 6.38 -48.29 62.69
C VAL A 52 6.60 -48.30 61.19
N GLY A 53 6.35 -49.45 60.56
CA GLY A 53 6.41 -49.64 59.12
C GLY A 53 5.43 -48.73 58.36
N CYS A 54 5.79 -48.38 57.13
CA CYS A 54 4.95 -47.54 56.26
C CYS A 54 4.25 -48.36 55.17
N ASP A 55 2.99 -48.76 55.39
CA ASP A 55 2.18 -49.51 54.40
C ASP A 55 2.07 -48.78 53.05
N ALA A 56 2.14 -47.45 53.07
CA ALA A 56 2.02 -46.63 51.87
C ALA A 56 3.18 -46.83 50.86
N VAL A 57 4.32 -47.38 51.31
CA VAL A 57 5.50 -47.62 50.47
C VAL A 57 5.51 -49.00 49.81
N LEU A 58 4.72 -49.97 50.30
CA LEU A 58 4.72 -51.36 49.83
C LEU A 58 4.38 -51.49 48.34
N GLY A 59 3.61 -50.55 47.79
CA GLY A 59 3.29 -50.53 46.37
C GLY A 59 4.44 -50.05 45.47
N TRP A 60 5.54 -49.51 46.00
CA TRP A 60 6.58 -48.82 45.22
C TRP A 60 7.79 -49.71 44.93
N ASN A 61 8.19 -49.81 43.66
CA ASN A 61 9.38 -50.56 43.24
C ASN A 61 10.68 -49.96 43.78
N GLU A 62 10.72 -48.64 43.97
CA GLU A 62 11.83 -47.91 44.61
C GLU A 62 11.26 -47.07 45.77
N PRO A 63 11.22 -47.64 46.99
CA PRO A 63 10.67 -46.99 48.19
C PRO A 63 11.26 -45.60 48.48
N GLU A 64 12.53 -45.38 48.17
CA GLU A 64 13.21 -44.09 48.31
C GLU A 64 12.50 -42.96 47.57
N ARG A 65 11.92 -43.24 46.39
CA ARG A 65 11.20 -42.23 45.60
C ARG A 65 9.94 -41.76 46.31
N PHE A 66 9.34 -42.59 47.17
CA PHE A 66 8.17 -42.21 47.96
C PHE A 66 8.49 -41.12 49.00
N ARG A 67 9.77 -40.89 49.34
CA ARG A 67 10.18 -39.74 50.17
C ARG A 67 9.79 -38.38 49.55
N ARG A 68 9.63 -38.34 48.22
CA ARG A 68 9.12 -37.16 47.50
C ARG A 68 7.64 -36.89 47.84
N VAL A 69 6.85 -37.94 48.02
CA VAL A 69 5.44 -37.91 48.44
C VAL A 69 5.31 -37.68 49.96
N CYS A 70 6.13 -38.35 50.76
CA CYS A 70 6.11 -38.26 52.22
C CYS A 70 7.53 -38.14 52.80
N PRO A 71 7.95 -36.94 53.27
CA PRO A 71 9.29 -36.76 53.85
C PRO A 71 9.54 -37.50 55.15
N LEU A 72 8.47 -37.96 55.82
CA LEU A 72 8.56 -38.70 57.07
C LEU A 72 9.00 -40.15 56.87
N LEU A 73 9.19 -40.60 55.63
CA LEU A 73 9.71 -41.93 55.35
C LEU A 73 11.22 -41.98 55.62
N PHE A 74 11.65 -42.93 56.45
CA PHE A 74 13.03 -43.14 56.86
C PHE A 74 13.45 -44.58 56.57
N GLY A 75 14.66 -44.76 56.03
CA GLY A 75 15.22 -46.08 55.75
C GLY A 75 16.00 -46.59 56.96
N THR A 76 15.74 -47.83 57.36
CA THR A 76 16.47 -48.58 58.40
C THR A 76 16.92 -49.92 57.83
N ASP A 77 17.84 -50.59 58.51
CA ASP A 77 18.36 -51.91 58.07
C ASP A 77 17.24 -52.98 58.00
N GLU A 78 16.17 -52.80 58.79
CA GLU A 78 14.99 -53.69 58.83
C GLU A 78 13.88 -53.31 57.82
N GLY A 79 14.02 -52.18 57.12
CA GLY A 79 13.06 -51.72 56.12
C GLY A 79 12.67 -50.25 56.22
N TRP A 80 11.51 -49.91 55.66
CA TRP A 80 11.04 -48.53 55.51
C TRP A 80 10.00 -48.16 56.58
N VAL A 81 10.40 -47.27 57.49
CA VAL A 81 9.62 -46.87 58.67
C VAL A 81 9.20 -45.40 58.61
N CYS A 82 8.16 -45.04 59.36
CA CYS A 82 7.76 -43.65 59.56
C CYS A 82 8.60 -43.01 60.68
N SER A 83 9.18 -41.84 60.42
CA SER A 83 10.04 -41.12 61.37
C SER A 83 9.29 -40.55 62.59
N VAL A 84 7.96 -40.52 62.55
CA VAL A 84 7.11 -39.92 63.60
C VAL A 84 5.99 -40.88 64.03
N PRO A 85 5.48 -40.78 65.26
CA PRO A 85 4.31 -41.55 65.71
C PRO A 85 3.02 -41.09 64.98
N ALA A 86 1.97 -41.91 65.03
CA ALA A 86 0.68 -41.67 64.39
C ALA A 86 0.07 -40.29 64.74
N THR A 87 0.25 -39.85 65.99
CA THR A 87 -0.24 -38.55 66.51
C THR A 87 0.37 -37.34 65.81
N GLN A 88 1.54 -37.49 65.21
CA GLN A 88 2.28 -36.41 64.53
C GLN A 88 2.20 -36.50 63.00
N VAL A 89 1.46 -37.47 62.45
CA VAL A 89 1.26 -37.57 61.01
C VAL A 89 0.46 -36.37 60.51
N ARG A 90 1.00 -35.68 59.50
CA ARG A 90 0.42 -34.49 58.88
C ARG A 90 0.43 -34.60 57.35
N PRO A 91 -0.53 -33.97 56.66
CA PRO A 91 -0.47 -33.81 55.21
C PRO A 91 0.61 -32.78 54.81
N PHE A 92 1.10 -32.90 53.58
CA PHE A 92 2.15 -32.11 52.95
C PHE A 92 1.65 -31.44 51.66
N TRP A 93 0.50 -30.76 51.73
CA TRP A 93 -0.13 -30.09 50.58
C TRP A 93 0.79 -29.11 49.85
N GLY A 94 1.69 -28.42 50.56
CA GLY A 94 2.67 -27.52 49.93
C GLY A 94 3.54 -28.22 48.87
N ARG A 95 3.92 -29.49 49.09
CA ARG A 95 4.69 -30.27 48.10
C ARG A 95 3.84 -30.72 46.92
N VAL A 96 2.57 -31.03 47.17
CA VAL A 96 1.61 -31.40 46.11
C VAL A 96 1.38 -30.21 45.19
N VAL A 97 1.11 -29.03 45.77
CA VAL A 97 0.93 -27.78 45.02
C VAL A 97 2.20 -27.42 44.25
N LEU A 98 3.37 -27.50 44.86
CA LEU A 98 4.64 -27.23 44.17
C LEU A 98 4.88 -28.20 42.99
N GLY A 99 4.62 -29.50 43.19
CA GLY A 99 4.74 -30.51 42.14
C GLY A 99 3.76 -30.26 40.99
N LEU A 100 2.51 -29.91 41.28
CA LEU A 100 1.52 -29.53 40.27
C LEU A 100 1.92 -28.28 39.50
N LEU A 101 2.36 -27.24 40.20
CA LEU A 101 2.84 -26.00 39.56
C LEU A 101 4.02 -26.29 38.63
N ALA A 102 4.96 -27.14 39.07
CA ALA A 102 6.10 -27.55 38.24
C ALA A 102 5.65 -28.33 36.99
N VAL A 103 4.72 -29.28 37.12
CA VAL A 103 4.16 -30.03 35.98
C VAL A 103 3.38 -29.13 35.04
N ALA A 104 2.52 -28.25 35.57
CA ALA A 104 1.74 -27.31 34.77
C ALA A 104 2.64 -26.32 34.03
N LEU A 105 3.66 -25.76 34.70
CA LEU A 105 4.64 -24.87 34.08
C LEU A 105 5.45 -25.59 33.01
N GLY A 106 5.88 -26.83 33.27
CA GLY A 106 6.59 -27.66 32.29
C GLY A 106 5.74 -27.98 31.06
N ALA A 107 4.47 -28.34 31.26
CA ALA A 107 3.52 -28.58 30.16
C ALA A 107 3.26 -27.31 29.34
N TYR A 108 3.08 -26.17 30.02
CA TYR A 108 2.90 -24.87 29.37
C TYR A 108 4.12 -24.46 28.56
N MET A 109 5.33 -24.54 29.13
CA MET A 109 6.58 -24.28 28.40
C MET A 109 6.77 -25.21 27.20
N GLY A 110 6.44 -26.49 27.36
CA GLY A 110 6.48 -27.46 26.25
C GLY A 110 5.53 -27.07 25.13
N ALA A 111 4.29 -26.71 25.46
CA ALA A 111 3.28 -26.28 24.50
C ALA A 111 3.68 -24.98 23.78
N THR A 112 4.19 -23.98 24.50
CA THR A 112 4.62 -22.70 23.90
C THR A 112 5.85 -22.86 23.03
N LEU A 113 6.78 -23.76 23.39
CA LEU A 113 7.95 -24.08 22.56
C LEU A 113 7.55 -24.81 21.27
N VAL A 114 6.62 -25.78 21.36
CA VAL A 114 6.08 -26.45 20.17
C VAL A 114 5.36 -25.44 19.27
N GLY A 115 4.48 -24.60 19.83
CA GLY A 115 3.78 -23.55 19.09
C GLY A 115 4.74 -22.56 18.42
N PHE A 116 5.78 -22.13 19.13
CA PHE A 116 6.82 -21.26 18.59
C PHE A 116 7.57 -21.92 17.44
N THR A 117 7.95 -23.19 17.60
CA THR A 117 8.65 -23.95 16.56
C THR A 117 7.79 -24.10 15.31
N VAL A 118 6.50 -24.43 15.45
CA VAL A 118 5.57 -24.53 14.32
C VAL A 118 5.43 -23.19 13.60
N LEU A 119 5.20 -22.10 14.33
CA LEU A 119 5.04 -20.77 13.73
C LEU A 119 6.32 -20.27 13.05
N ARG A 120 7.48 -20.49 13.67
CA ARG A 120 8.77 -19.97 13.19
C ARG A 120 9.37 -20.82 12.08
N VAL A 121 9.34 -22.16 12.21
CA VAL A 121 10.01 -23.08 11.28
C VAL A 121 9.11 -23.45 10.11
N ILE A 122 7.87 -23.86 10.40
CA ILE A 122 6.92 -24.30 9.36
C ILE A 122 6.22 -23.09 8.74
N GLY A 123 5.66 -22.22 9.59
CA GLY A 123 4.95 -21.03 9.15
C GLY A 123 5.85 -19.90 8.65
N ARG A 124 7.17 -19.93 8.97
CA ARG A 124 8.15 -18.86 8.69
C ARG A 124 7.65 -17.47 9.12
N VAL A 125 6.85 -17.40 10.18
CA VAL A 125 6.33 -16.14 10.70
C VAL A 125 7.40 -15.49 11.58
N PRO A 126 7.69 -14.19 11.44
CA PRO A 126 8.70 -13.51 12.23
C PRO A 126 8.23 -13.22 13.68
N VAL A 127 7.81 -14.25 14.41
CA VAL A 127 7.41 -14.15 15.82
C VAL A 127 8.59 -14.35 16.76
N ASN A 128 8.54 -13.67 17.91
CA ASN A 128 9.45 -13.87 19.05
C ASN A 128 8.87 -14.91 20.02
N TYR A 129 9.72 -15.65 20.74
CA TYR A 129 9.25 -16.67 21.70
C TYR A 129 8.28 -16.10 22.74
N TRP A 130 8.55 -14.88 23.24
CA TRP A 130 7.69 -14.20 24.20
C TRP A 130 6.29 -13.87 23.67
N GLN A 131 6.13 -13.67 22.36
CA GLN A 131 4.82 -13.43 21.74
C GLN A 131 3.96 -14.70 21.74
N VAL A 132 4.58 -15.87 21.69
CA VAL A 132 3.88 -17.17 21.75
C VAL A 132 3.66 -17.59 23.19
N ALA A 133 4.67 -17.39 24.05
CA ALA A 133 4.59 -17.73 25.45
C ALA A 133 3.48 -16.92 26.13
N LEU A 134 3.51 -15.59 26.05
CA LEU A 134 2.61 -14.74 26.83
C LEU A 134 1.25 -14.53 26.14
N PRO A 135 0.12 -14.93 26.75
CA PRO A 135 -1.21 -14.73 26.16
C PRO A 135 -1.55 -13.27 25.88
N SER A 136 -1.02 -12.35 26.68
CA SER A 136 -1.21 -10.90 26.48
C SER A 136 -0.65 -10.38 25.16
N ARG A 137 0.31 -11.10 24.53
CA ARG A 137 0.94 -10.72 23.26
C ARG A 137 0.42 -11.52 22.06
N TRP A 138 -0.51 -12.46 22.25
CA TRP A 138 -1.12 -13.21 21.15
C TRP A 138 -1.80 -12.34 20.08
N PRO A 139 -2.37 -11.17 20.40
CA PRO A 139 -2.89 -10.26 19.38
C PRO A 139 -1.84 -9.82 18.36
N GLU A 140 -0.55 -9.80 18.71
CA GLU A 140 0.56 -9.41 17.82
C GLU A 140 0.89 -10.48 16.76
N ILE A 141 0.45 -11.73 16.96
CA ILE A 141 0.75 -12.85 16.05
C ILE A 141 0.03 -12.67 14.70
N ARG A 142 -1.22 -12.17 14.72
CA ARG A 142 -2.02 -11.99 13.49
C ARG A 142 -1.40 -10.94 12.54
N PRO A 143 -1.01 -9.73 13.01
CA PRO A 143 -0.26 -8.79 12.19
C PRO A 143 1.04 -9.36 11.63
N ALA A 144 1.81 -10.12 12.43
CA ALA A 144 3.05 -10.74 11.96
C ALA A 144 2.81 -11.78 10.83
N GLN A 145 1.71 -12.55 10.93
CA GLN A 145 1.29 -13.45 9.87
C GLN A 145 0.83 -12.70 8.61
N ALA A 146 0.08 -11.61 8.77
CA ALA A 146 -0.37 -10.78 7.66
C ALA A 146 0.83 -10.15 6.91
N GLN A 147 1.82 -9.65 7.65
CA GLN A 147 3.06 -9.12 7.08
C GLN A 147 3.80 -10.17 6.25
N ARG A 148 3.94 -11.40 6.75
CA ARG A 148 4.57 -12.49 6.00
C ARG A 148 3.81 -12.83 4.70
N MET A 149 2.47 -12.78 4.74
CA MET A 149 1.65 -13.02 3.55
C MET A 149 1.81 -11.88 2.53
N LEU A 150 1.97 -10.63 2.98
CA LEU A 150 2.29 -9.50 2.12
C LEU A 150 3.65 -9.65 1.43
N GLU A 151 4.68 -10.09 2.15
CA GLU A 151 5.99 -10.41 1.57
C GLU A 151 5.87 -11.50 0.49
N ARG A 152 5.16 -12.60 0.81
CA ARG A 152 4.91 -13.68 -0.15
C ARG A 152 4.13 -13.18 -1.37
N ALA A 153 3.15 -12.31 -1.17
CA ALA A 153 2.40 -11.71 -2.27
C ALA A 153 3.28 -10.84 -3.17
N SER A 154 4.21 -10.09 -2.58
CA SER A 154 5.19 -9.28 -3.30
C SER A 154 6.15 -10.15 -4.11
N GLU A 155 6.69 -11.21 -3.51
CA GLU A 155 7.53 -12.20 -4.20
C GLU A 155 6.77 -12.89 -5.35
N ALA A 156 5.50 -13.26 -5.13
CA ALA A 156 4.65 -13.87 -6.15
C ALA A 156 4.32 -12.91 -7.28
N PHE A 157 4.01 -11.64 -6.96
CA PHE A 157 3.73 -10.59 -7.94
C PHE A 157 4.94 -10.33 -8.83
N LEU A 158 6.13 -10.15 -8.24
CA LEU A 158 7.39 -10.00 -8.98
C LEU A 158 7.73 -11.23 -9.83
N GLY A 159 7.34 -12.42 -9.36
CA GLY A 159 7.46 -13.67 -10.11
C GLY A 159 6.37 -13.92 -11.15
N GLY A 160 5.49 -12.95 -11.44
CA GLY A 160 4.40 -13.07 -12.41
C GLY A 160 3.23 -13.96 -11.98
N ARG A 161 3.21 -14.46 -10.73
CA ARG A 161 2.18 -15.35 -10.19
C ARG A 161 1.04 -14.54 -9.55
N LEU A 162 0.27 -13.85 -10.38
CA LEU A 162 -0.79 -12.93 -9.93
C LEU A 162 -1.87 -13.60 -9.06
N SER A 163 -2.29 -14.83 -9.38
CA SER A 163 -3.29 -15.55 -8.60
C SER A 163 -2.80 -15.90 -7.19
N GLU A 164 -1.53 -16.29 -7.05
CA GLU A 164 -0.91 -16.55 -5.75
C GLU A 164 -0.79 -15.26 -4.94
N ALA A 165 -0.36 -14.16 -5.58
CA ALA A 165 -0.29 -12.85 -4.95
C ALA A 165 -1.67 -12.39 -4.44
N HIS A 166 -2.72 -12.52 -5.25
CA HIS A 166 -4.08 -12.17 -4.90
C HIS A 166 -4.60 -12.97 -3.69
N LEU A 167 -4.43 -14.30 -3.70
CA LEU A 167 -4.83 -15.17 -2.57
C LEU A 167 -4.06 -14.86 -1.29
N ALA A 168 -2.75 -14.59 -1.40
CA ALA A 168 -1.93 -14.21 -0.25
C ALA A 168 -2.38 -12.88 0.36
N LEU A 169 -2.74 -11.89 -0.47
CA LEU A 169 -3.24 -10.60 0.00
C LEU A 169 -4.62 -10.69 0.63
N LEU A 170 -5.54 -11.49 0.08
CA LEU A 170 -6.83 -11.77 0.72
C LEU A 170 -6.61 -12.40 2.10
N SER A 171 -5.73 -13.40 2.19
CA SER A 171 -5.36 -14.04 3.46
C SER A 171 -4.72 -13.05 4.45
N ALA A 172 -3.94 -12.08 3.96
CA ALA A 172 -3.36 -11.03 4.79
C ALA A 172 -4.45 -10.10 5.34
N GLN A 173 -5.41 -9.68 4.50
CA GLN A 173 -6.51 -8.81 4.86
C GLN A 173 -7.48 -9.46 5.85
N GLU A 174 -7.77 -10.76 5.72
CA GLU A 174 -8.60 -11.50 6.67
C GLU A 174 -7.96 -11.59 8.06
N ARG A 175 -6.63 -11.77 8.11
CA ARG A 175 -5.90 -11.89 9.38
C ARG A 175 -5.69 -10.56 10.06
N ASP A 176 -5.36 -9.53 9.30
CA ASP A 176 -5.21 -8.16 9.77
C ASP A 176 -5.94 -7.19 8.85
N PRO A 177 -7.22 -6.92 9.13
CA PRO A 177 -8.01 -5.95 8.38
C PRO A 177 -7.48 -4.51 8.47
N SER A 178 -6.58 -4.21 9.41
CA SER A 178 -5.93 -2.90 9.56
C SER A 178 -4.64 -2.75 8.74
N ASN A 179 -4.22 -3.81 8.05
CA ASN A 179 -3.05 -3.79 7.18
C ASN A 179 -3.34 -3.01 5.88
N TYR A 180 -3.05 -1.71 5.92
CA TYR A 180 -3.23 -0.79 4.79
C TYR A 180 -2.41 -1.21 3.54
N PRO A 181 -1.10 -1.50 3.63
CA PRO A 181 -0.31 -1.90 2.46
C PRO A 181 -0.88 -3.12 1.73
N ALA A 182 -1.31 -4.15 2.46
CA ALA A 182 -1.91 -5.34 1.84
C ALA A 182 -3.23 -5.01 1.13
N SER A 183 -4.07 -4.20 1.75
CA SER A 183 -5.36 -3.79 1.15
C SER A 183 -5.16 -2.90 -0.08
N LEU A 184 -4.17 -2.00 -0.07
CA LEU A 184 -3.82 -1.16 -1.21
C LEU A 184 -3.29 -2.00 -2.39
N MET A 185 -2.35 -2.91 -2.13
CA MET A 185 -1.79 -3.79 -3.16
C MET A 185 -2.86 -4.70 -3.77
N LEU A 186 -3.80 -5.18 -2.94
CA LEU A 186 -4.95 -5.97 -3.39
C LEU A 186 -5.82 -5.17 -4.38
N ALA A 187 -6.12 -3.90 -4.07
CA ALA A 187 -6.90 -3.04 -4.94
C ALA A 187 -6.19 -2.77 -6.28
N GLN A 188 -4.88 -2.56 -6.26
CA GLN A 188 -4.08 -2.38 -7.47
C GLN A 188 -4.04 -3.64 -8.33
N ILE A 189 -3.82 -4.82 -7.74
CA ILE A 189 -3.85 -6.10 -8.50
C ILE A 189 -5.23 -6.34 -9.10
N ALA A 190 -6.31 -6.08 -8.37
CA ALA A 190 -7.67 -6.23 -8.88
C ALA A 190 -7.93 -5.33 -10.11
N MET A 191 -7.37 -4.12 -10.13
CA MET A 191 -7.40 -3.24 -11.30
C MET A 191 -6.68 -3.85 -12.50
N PHE A 192 -5.43 -4.33 -12.31
CA PHE A 192 -4.65 -4.94 -13.38
C PHE A 192 -5.25 -6.25 -13.91
N GLN A 193 -6.03 -6.95 -13.09
CA GLN A 193 -6.79 -8.15 -13.49
C GLN A 193 -8.09 -7.82 -14.23
N GLY A 194 -8.42 -6.54 -14.44
CA GLY A 194 -9.67 -6.12 -15.11
C GLY A 194 -10.92 -6.20 -14.23
N SER A 195 -10.78 -6.49 -12.93
CA SER A 195 -11.89 -6.56 -11.98
C SER A 195 -12.27 -5.16 -11.46
N PHE A 196 -12.64 -4.27 -12.37
CA PHE A 196 -12.77 -2.83 -12.13
C PHE A 196 -13.77 -2.47 -11.02
N LEU A 197 -14.98 -3.05 -11.04
CA LEU A 197 -16.00 -2.77 -10.01
C LEU A 197 -15.53 -3.16 -8.60
N ALA A 198 -14.87 -4.32 -8.49
CA ALA A 198 -14.34 -4.79 -7.21
C ALA A 198 -13.21 -3.88 -6.73
N ALA A 199 -12.32 -3.46 -7.65
CA ALA A 199 -11.22 -2.59 -7.31
C ALA A 199 -11.67 -1.17 -6.93
N ASP A 200 -12.61 -0.58 -7.66
CA ASP A 200 -13.22 0.73 -7.35
C ASP A 200 -13.83 0.69 -5.93
N ALA A 201 -14.56 -0.38 -5.59
CA ALA A 201 -15.11 -0.58 -4.25
C ALA A 201 -14.01 -0.77 -3.18
N GLN A 202 -12.89 -1.42 -3.50
CA GLN A 202 -11.76 -1.53 -2.58
C GLN A 202 -11.10 -0.17 -2.33
N PHE A 203 -10.86 0.64 -3.36
CA PHE A 203 -10.31 1.99 -3.20
C PHE A 203 -11.25 2.91 -2.40
N ALA A 204 -12.56 2.84 -2.66
CA ALA A 204 -13.55 3.57 -1.86
C ALA A 204 -13.51 3.15 -0.38
N ARG A 205 -13.41 1.84 -0.09
CA ARG A 205 -13.24 1.34 1.28
C ARG A 205 -11.92 1.77 1.91
N LEU A 206 -10.83 1.84 1.15
CA LEU A 206 -9.54 2.30 1.66
C LEU A 206 -9.60 3.76 2.09
N LEU A 207 -10.24 4.63 1.29
CA LEU A 207 -10.41 6.05 1.59
C LEU A 207 -11.23 6.29 2.87
N THR A 208 -12.24 5.46 3.13
CA THR A 208 -13.07 5.59 4.35
C THR A 208 -12.43 4.94 5.57
N ARG A 209 -11.79 3.78 5.40
CA ARG A 209 -11.21 2.99 6.50
C ARG A 209 -9.88 3.53 7.00
N PHE A 210 -9.07 4.13 6.11
CA PHE A 210 -7.73 4.62 6.44
C PHE A 210 -7.61 6.13 6.12
N PRO A 211 -8.31 7.01 6.87
CA PRO A 211 -8.31 8.44 6.60
C PRO A 211 -6.91 9.07 6.67
N ALA A 212 -6.03 8.56 7.55
CA ALA A 212 -4.64 9.00 7.64
C ALA A 212 -3.82 8.73 6.35
N ASN A 213 -4.24 7.74 5.56
CA ASN A 213 -3.60 7.39 4.28
C ASN A 213 -4.48 7.78 3.08
N ALA A 214 -5.50 8.63 3.28
CA ALA A 214 -6.44 8.99 2.22
C ALA A 214 -5.76 9.64 1.02
N ASP A 215 -4.81 10.55 1.25
CA ASP A 215 -4.12 11.26 0.16
C ASP A 215 -3.24 10.33 -0.66
N ARG A 216 -2.48 9.44 0.00
CA ARG A 216 -1.70 8.40 -0.67
C ARG A 216 -2.60 7.48 -1.50
N THR A 217 -3.71 7.04 -0.93
CA THR A 217 -4.69 6.19 -1.61
C THR A 217 -5.28 6.91 -2.82
N ALA A 218 -5.60 8.20 -2.68
CA ALA A 218 -6.18 9.00 -3.74
C ALA A 218 -5.21 9.17 -4.92
N VAL A 219 -3.92 9.42 -4.65
CA VAL A 219 -2.88 9.50 -5.68
C VAL A 219 -2.72 8.15 -6.39
N VAL A 220 -2.59 7.05 -5.64
CA VAL A 220 -2.44 5.71 -6.23
C VAL A 220 -3.66 5.34 -7.08
N TYR A 221 -4.87 5.62 -6.61
CA TYR A 221 -6.09 5.32 -7.35
C TYR A 221 -6.18 6.16 -8.64
N HIS A 222 -5.90 7.46 -8.55
CA HIS A 222 -5.80 8.37 -9.70
C HIS A 222 -4.80 7.87 -10.74
N ASP A 223 -3.58 7.55 -10.32
CA ASP A 223 -2.52 7.12 -11.24
C ASP A 223 -2.87 5.75 -11.86
N THR A 224 -3.56 4.87 -11.12
CA THR A 224 -4.08 3.60 -11.65
C THR A 224 -5.17 3.81 -12.70
N LEU A 225 -6.10 4.75 -12.48
CA LEU A 225 -7.11 5.11 -13.46
C LEU A 225 -6.49 5.67 -14.75
N LEU A 226 -5.48 6.53 -14.63
CA LEU A 226 -4.73 7.04 -15.78
C LEU A 226 -3.99 5.92 -16.54
N SER A 227 -3.30 5.05 -15.82
CA SER A 227 -2.48 3.98 -16.42
C SER A 227 -3.32 2.92 -17.16
N LEU A 228 -4.58 2.76 -16.76
CA LEU A 228 -5.56 1.88 -17.41
C LEU A 228 -6.50 2.62 -18.36
N TYR A 229 -6.25 3.90 -18.64
CA TYR A 229 -7.07 4.75 -19.49
C TYR A 229 -8.57 4.80 -19.11
N ARG A 230 -8.89 4.64 -17.82
CA ARG A 230 -10.27 4.68 -17.30
C ARG A 230 -10.69 6.12 -17.05
N LEU A 231 -10.90 6.86 -18.13
CA LEU A 231 -11.08 8.31 -18.12
C LEU A 231 -12.44 8.79 -17.56
N ALA A 232 -13.55 8.06 -17.77
CA ALA A 232 -14.83 8.49 -17.22
C ALA A 232 -14.87 8.40 -15.68
N PRO A 233 -14.48 7.26 -15.04
CA PRO A 233 -14.36 7.20 -13.57
C PRO A 233 -13.39 8.23 -12.99
N LEU A 234 -12.32 8.56 -13.74
CA LEU A 234 -11.36 9.59 -13.35
C LEU A 234 -12.02 10.97 -13.19
N VAL A 235 -13.00 11.34 -14.02
CA VAL A 235 -13.73 12.61 -13.89
C VAL A 235 -14.44 12.67 -12.55
N GLY A 236 -15.28 11.68 -12.24
CA GLY A 236 -16.05 11.66 -11.01
C GLY A 236 -15.16 11.64 -9.76
N PHE A 237 -14.13 10.80 -9.78
CA PHE A 237 -13.16 10.70 -8.69
C PHE A 237 -12.40 12.02 -8.48
N SER A 238 -11.88 12.62 -9.54
CA SER A 238 -11.09 13.85 -9.45
C SER A 238 -11.93 15.03 -9.00
N LEU A 239 -13.19 15.15 -9.43
CA LEU A 239 -14.09 16.19 -8.94
C LEU A 239 -14.40 16.01 -7.44
N ALA A 240 -14.60 14.77 -6.98
CA ALA A 240 -14.78 14.49 -5.55
C ALA A 240 -13.55 14.88 -4.72
N ARG A 241 -12.34 14.62 -5.23
CA ARG A 241 -11.09 15.03 -4.56
C ARG A 241 -10.86 16.55 -4.60
N ALA A 242 -11.18 17.21 -5.72
CA ALA A 242 -11.11 18.67 -5.82
C ALA A 242 -12.03 19.38 -4.82
N GLN A 243 -13.19 18.79 -4.54
CA GLN A 243 -14.11 19.29 -3.52
C GLN A 243 -13.57 19.07 -2.10
N ALA A 244 -13.00 17.89 -1.82
CA ALA A 244 -12.49 17.54 -0.49
C ALA A 244 -11.22 18.31 -0.11
N ASP A 245 -10.34 18.58 -1.08
CA ASP A 245 -9.09 19.32 -0.90
C ASP A 245 -9.07 20.56 -1.81
N GLN A 246 -9.65 21.65 -1.32
CA GLN A 246 -9.75 22.90 -2.06
C GLN A 246 -8.38 23.55 -2.31
N ALA A 247 -7.39 23.32 -1.45
CA ALA A 247 -6.05 23.89 -1.59
C ALA A 247 -5.33 23.35 -2.82
N HIS A 248 -5.52 22.06 -3.13
CA HIS A 248 -4.93 21.40 -4.30
C HIS A 248 -5.96 21.09 -5.40
N ALA A 249 -7.14 21.74 -5.38
CA ALA A 249 -8.23 21.46 -6.30
C ALA A 249 -7.81 21.53 -7.78
N ALA A 250 -6.91 22.45 -8.14
CA ALA A 250 -6.46 22.61 -9.52
C ALA A 250 -5.77 21.37 -10.10
N VAL A 251 -5.04 20.62 -9.28
CA VAL A 251 -4.38 19.39 -9.69
C VAL A 251 -5.41 18.32 -10.07
N TRP A 252 -6.48 18.22 -9.29
CA TRP A 252 -7.57 17.27 -9.53
C TRP A 252 -8.46 17.72 -10.70
N VAL A 253 -8.80 19.01 -10.79
CA VAL A 253 -9.58 19.56 -11.90
C VAL A 253 -8.88 19.33 -13.23
N ARG A 254 -7.55 19.42 -13.27
CA ARG A 254 -6.78 19.08 -14.47
C ARG A 254 -7.02 17.65 -14.95
N ALA A 255 -6.97 16.69 -14.02
CA ALA A 255 -7.25 15.29 -14.35
C ALA A 255 -8.70 15.09 -14.79
N ALA A 256 -9.65 15.81 -14.18
CA ALA A 256 -11.04 15.80 -14.62
C ALA A 256 -11.22 16.37 -16.04
N LEU A 257 -10.54 17.46 -16.39
CA LEU A 257 -10.56 18.05 -17.73
C LEU A 257 -9.99 17.07 -18.77
N LEU A 258 -8.88 16.39 -18.46
CA LEU A 258 -8.35 15.32 -19.32
C LEU A 258 -9.38 14.19 -19.49
N GLY A 259 -9.99 13.75 -18.38
CA GLY A 259 -11.01 12.70 -18.38
C GLY A 259 -12.20 13.06 -19.27
N VAL A 260 -12.72 14.30 -19.19
CA VAL A 260 -13.80 14.77 -20.06
C VAL A 260 -13.40 14.79 -21.54
N ARG A 261 -12.15 15.18 -21.84
CA ARG A 261 -11.65 15.26 -23.22
C ARG A 261 -11.54 13.88 -23.88
N GLY A 262 -11.01 12.89 -23.16
CA GLY A 262 -10.70 11.58 -23.74
C GLY A 262 -11.73 10.47 -23.48
N ALA A 263 -12.64 10.64 -22.51
CA ALA A 263 -13.65 9.62 -22.24
C ALA A 263 -14.68 9.49 -23.37
N GLU A 264 -15.16 8.26 -23.58
CA GLU A 264 -16.27 7.99 -24.48
C GLU A 264 -17.52 8.77 -24.04
N ALA A 265 -18.20 9.40 -25.01
CA ALA A 265 -19.35 10.26 -24.72
C ALA A 265 -20.48 9.50 -24.00
N ALA A 266 -20.73 8.24 -24.38
CA ALA A 266 -21.75 7.40 -23.77
C ALA A 266 -21.43 7.07 -22.31
N GLU A 267 -20.17 6.76 -21.99
CA GLU A 267 -19.75 6.48 -20.61
C GLU A 267 -19.80 7.73 -19.73
N LEU A 268 -19.30 8.86 -20.26
CA LEU A 268 -19.34 10.13 -19.56
C LEU A 268 -20.79 10.56 -19.25
N ALA A 269 -21.71 10.37 -20.20
CA ALA A 269 -23.14 10.64 -20.00
C ALA A 269 -23.77 9.77 -18.92
N ARG A 270 -23.42 8.47 -18.85
CA ARG A 270 -23.90 7.56 -17.79
C ARG A 270 -23.48 8.00 -16.39
N GLN A 271 -22.25 8.49 -16.24
CA GLN A 271 -21.70 8.89 -14.94
C GLN A 271 -22.04 10.34 -14.57
N LYS A 272 -22.48 11.18 -15.52
CA LYS A 272 -22.79 12.60 -15.32
C LYS A 272 -23.67 12.90 -14.10
N PRO A 273 -24.79 12.18 -13.85
CA PRO A 273 -25.64 12.46 -12.70
C PRO A 273 -24.92 12.36 -11.36
N GLU A 274 -23.88 11.53 -11.27
CA GLU A 274 -23.13 11.31 -10.03
C GLU A 274 -22.19 12.48 -9.71
N TRP A 275 -21.52 13.05 -10.73
CA TRP A 275 -20.47 14.06 -10.53
C TRP A 275 -20.92 15.50 -10.79
N GLU A 276 -22.02 15.72 -11.50
CA GLU A 276 -22.54 17.07 -11.80
C GLU A 276 -22.87 17.92 -10.55
N PRO A 277 -23.44 17.36 -9.45
CA PRO A 277 -23.64 18.12 -8.22
C PRO A 277 -22.31 18.63 -7.63
N ARG A 278 -21.23 17.83 -7.74
CA ARG A 278 -19.90 18.16 -7.20
C ARG A 278 -19.26 19.31 -7.98
N LEU A 279 -19.50 19.37 -9.30
CA LEU A 279 -19.02 20.47 -10.15
C LEU A 279 -19.50 21.83 -9.65
N LYS A 280 -20.75 21.93 -9.17
CA LYS A 280 -21.33 23.20 -8.67
C LYS A 280 -20.63 23.74 -7.40
N LEU A 281 -19.90 22.89 -6.70
CA LEU A 281 -19.21 23.22 -5.44
C LEU A 281 -17.75 23.67 -5.67
N LEU A 282 -17.23 23.58 -6.90
CA LEU A 282 -15.86 23.99 -7.21
C LEU A 282 -15.74 25.51 -7.39
N ALA A 283 -14.50 26.01 -7.44
CA ALA A 283 -14.23 27.41 -7.77
C ALA A 283 -14.85 27.80 -9.12
N PRO A 284 -15.44 29.01 -9.26
CA PRO A 284 -16.16 29.40 -10.48
C PRO A 284 -15.34 29.27 -11.77
N HIS A 285 -14.03 29.54 -11.74
CA HIS A 285 -13.15 29.35 -12.90
C HIS A 285 -13.13 27.89 -13.36
N ALA A 286 -12.95 26.94 -12.43
CA ALA A 286 -12.99 25.52 -12.72
C ALA A 286 -14.35 25.07 -13.28
N GLN A 287 -15.46 25.63 -12.75
CA GLN A 287 -16.79 25.37 -13.27
C GLN A 287 -16.92 25.80 -14.74
N THR A 288 -16.43 26.99 -15.08
CA THR A 288 -16.45 27.51 -16.45
C THR A 288 -15.66 26.62 -17.40
N LEU A 289 -14.44 26.21 -17.01
CA LEU A 289 -13.60 25.35 -17.84
C LEU A 289 -14.25 23.97 -18.08
N MET A 290 -14.77 23.33 -17.04
CA MET A 290 -15.45 22.04 -17.17
C MET A 290 -16.72 22.13 -18.03
N ARG A 291 -17.51 23.20 -17.87
CA ARG A 291 -18.70 23.44 -18.71
C ARG A 291 -18.33 23.69 -20.16
N ALA A 292 -17.26 24.44 -20.41
CA ALA A 292 -16.75 24.67 -21.75
C ALA A 292 -16.32 23.37 -22.41
N GLU A 293 -15.57 22.50 -21.71
CA GLU A 293 -15.18 21.20 -22.27
C GLU A 293 -16.36 20.29 -22.57
N LEU A 294 -17.36 20.23 -21.67
CA LEU A 294 -18.58 19.48 -21.92
C LEU A 294 -19.34 20.02 -23.14
N ALA A 295 -19.38 21.35 -23.33
CA ALA A 295 -19.98 21.98 -24.50
C ALA A 295 -19.20 21.63 -25.78
N VAL A 296 -17.86 21.61 -25.75
CA VAL A 296 -17.05 21.15 -26.90
C VAL A 296 -17.35 19.68 -27.23
N ARG A 297 -17.39 18.79 -26.23
CA ARG A 297 -17.73 17.36 -26.43
C ARG A 297 -19.15 17.18 -26.97
N ALA A 298 -20.08 18.06 -26.61
CA ALA A 298 -21.44 18.07 -27.13
C ALA A 298 -21.57 18.70 -28.54
N GLY A 299 -20.48 19.20 -29.13
CA GLY A 299 -20.50 19.91 -30.42
C GLY A 299 -21.04 21.35 -30.34
N GLN A 300 -21.26 21.89 -29.15
CA GLN A 300 -21.80 23.23 -28.91
C GLN A 300 -20.67 24.29 -28.88
N LEU A 301 -19.94 24.40 -30.00
CA LEU A 301 -18.72 25.25 -30.07
C LEU A 301 -18.99 26.73 -29.77
N ALA A 302 -20.12 27.28 -30.19
CA ALA A 302 -20.47 28.68 -29.91
C ALA A 302 -20.61 28.95 -28.40
N GLN A 303 -21.23 28.01 -27.67
CA GLN A 303 -21.34 28.12 -26.22
C GLN A 303 -19.97 27.97 -25.53
N ALA A 304 -19.15 27.03 -25.98
CA ALA A 304 -17.79 26.85 -25.47
C ALA A 304 -16.95 28.12 -25.67
N ARG A 305 -17.00 28.74 -26.86
CA ARG A 305 -16.31 30.00 -27.16
C ARG A 305 -16.78 31.13 -26.25
N ALA A 306 -18.09 31.31 -26.08
CA ALA A 306 -18.63 32.34 -25.18
C ALA A 306 -18.17 32.17 -23.72
N LEU A 307 -18.12 30.92 -23.23
CA LEU A 307 -17.63 30.60 -21.89
C LEU A 307 -16.12 30.87 -21.75
N LEU A 308 -15.31 30.50 -22.74
CA LEU A 308 -13.85 30.61 -22.69
C LEU A 308 -13.35 32.02 -22.98
N ALA A 309 -14.01 32.79 -23.83
CA ALA A 309 -13.58 34.15 -24.19
C ALA A 309 -13.70 35.16 -23.03
N SER A 310 -14.47 34.84 -21.99
CA SER A 310 -14.70 35.74 -20.86
C SER A 310 -13.55 35.68 -19.86
N PRO A 311 -12.84 36.79 -19.58
CA PRO A 311 -11.79 36.82 -18.55
C PRO A 311 -12.41 36.60 -17.17
N TYR A 312 -11.85 35.66 -16.41
CA TYR A 312 -12.18 35.41 -15.03
C TYR A 312 -11.51 36.45 -14.13
N ARG A 313 -12.28 37.11 -13.26
CA ARG A 313 -11.79 38.20 -12.39
C ARG A 313 -11.53 37.78 -10.93
N GLY A 314 -11.63 36.49 -10.61
CA GLY A 314 -11.40 35.97 -9.26
C GLY A 314 -9.96 35.50 -9.03
N PRO A 315 -9.68 34.82 -7.90
CA PRO A 315 -8.37 34.26 -7.61
C PRO A 315 -7.88 33.34 -8.74
N HIS A 316 -6.69 33.63 -9.26
CA HIS A 316 -6.17 32.95 -10.43
C HIS A 316 -5.33 31.75 -10.04
N ASN A 317 -5.59 30.61 -10.70
CA ASN A 317 -4.63 29.52 -10.75
C ASN A 317 -3.93 29.55 -12.12
N PRO A 318 -2.59 29.56 -12.20
CA PRO A 318 -1.88 29.60 -13.47
C PRO A 318 -2.28 28.49 -14.45
N PHE A 319 -2.59 27.29 -13.93
CA PHE A 319 -3.06 26.19 -14.75
C PHE A 319 -4.41 26.48 -15.40
N TYR A 320 -5.38 27.04 -14.66
CA TYR A 320 -6.70 27.37 -15.22
C TYR A 320 -6.62 28.43 -16.31
N VAL A 321 -5.78 29.45 -16.08
CA VAL A 321 -5.52 30.50 -17.07
C VAL A 321 -4.90 29.91 -18.33
N ARG A 322 -3.80 29.16 -18.20
CA ARG A 322 -3.12 28.52 -19.33
C ARG A 322 -4.06 27.61 -20.09
N PHE A 323 -4.83 26.77 -19.39
CA PHE A 323 -5.82 25.89 -20.00
C PHE A 323 -6.90 26.67 -20.76
N GLN A 324 -7.44 27.76 -20.18
CA GLN A 324 -8.44 28.61 -20.82
C GLN A 324 -7.93 29.18 -22.15
N VAL A 325 -6.72 29.76 -22.13
CA VAL A 325 -6.07 30.38 -23.30
C VAL A 325 -5.84 29.34 -24.39
N LEU A 326 -5.17 28.23 -24.05
CA LEU A 326 -4.85 27.20 -25.03
C LEU A 326 -6.10 26.55 -25.60
N ARG A 327 -7.10 26.29 -24.75
CA ARG A 327 -8.34 25.71 -25.23
C ARG A 327 -9.12 26.64 -26.16
N CYS A 328 -9.08 27.94 -25.91
CA CYS A 328 -9.68 28.94 -26.78
C CYS A 328 -9.03 28.94 -28.18
N ALA A 329 -7.70 28.78 -28.23
CA ALA A 329 -6.97 28.62 -29.49
C ALA A 329 -7.28 27.28 -30.19
N GLU A 330 -7.32 26.17 -29.46
CA GLU A 330 -7.63 24.84 -30.00
C GLU A 330 -9.03 24.77 -30.66
N ILE A 331 -10.02 25.54 -30.17
CA ILE A 331 -11.36 25.62 -30.77
C ILE A 331 -11.47 26.67 -31.89
N GLY A 332 -10.34 27.24 -32.31
CA GLY A 332 -10.22 28.16 -33.46
C GLY A 332 -10.45 29.64 -33.15
N ASP A 333 -10.42 30.07 -31.88
CA ASP A 333 -10.57 31.48 -31.50
C ASP A 333 -9.23 32.07 -31.00
N ALA A 334 -8.28 32.19 -31.92
CA ALA A 334 -6.94 32.70 -31.64
C ALA A 334 -6.94 34.14 -31.10
N GLY A 335 -7.87 34.98 -31.58
CA GLY A 335 -7.99 36.37 -31.15
C GLY A 335 -8.41 36.51 -29.69
N ALA A 336 -9.43 35.75 -29.26
CA ALA A 336 -9.81 35.71 -27.86
C ALA A 336 -8.71 35.08 -26.99
N ALA A 337 -8.03 34.04 -27.47
CA ALA A 337 -6.90 33.44 -26.76
C ALA A 337 -5.77 34.45 -26.48
N GLN A 338 -5.37 35.24 -27.49
CA GLN A 338 -4.36 36.29 -27.30
C GLN A 338 -4.86 37.39 -26.35
N THR A 339 -6.11 37.83 -26.49
CA THR A 339 -6.71 38.84 -25.60
C THR A 339 -6.71 38.39 -24.15
N LEU A 340 -7.02 37.10 -23.89
CA LEU A 340 -6.97 36.52 -22.56
C LEU A 340 -5.53 36.44 -22.04
N LEU A 341 -4.57 36.09 -22.89
CA LEU A 341 -3.17 36.01 -22.51
C LEU A 341 -2.60 37.39 -22.12
N ASP A 342 -2.94 38.42 -22.90
CA ASP A 342 -2.55 39.81 -22.59
C ASP A 342 -3.22 40.28 -21.28
N PHE A 343 -4.48 39.92 -21.07
CA PHE A 343 -5.20 40.23 -19.83
C PHE A 343 -4.58 39.56 -18.60
N TYR A 344 -4.23 38.27 -18.69
CA TYR A 344 -3.65 37.53 -17.56
C TYR A 344 -2.13 37.64 -17.44
N GLY A 345 -1.44 38.20 -18.44
CA GLY A 345 0.00 38.34 -18.50
C GLY A 345 0.64 38.90 -17.22
N PRO A 346 0.08 39.96 -16.58
CA PRO A 346 0.61 40.49 -15.32
C PRO A 346 0.46 39.56 -14.12
N VAL A 347 -0.52 38.63 -14.15
CA VAL A 347 -0.81 37.69 -13.07
C VAL A 347 0.01 36.40 -13.24
N LEU A 348 0.27 36.01 -14.48
CA LEU A 348 1.17 34.90 -14.78
C LEU A 348 2.61 35.32 -14.47
N GLY A 349 3.32 34.48 -13.71
CA GLY A 349 4.77 34.65 -13.58
C GLY A 349 5.46 34.58 -14.95
N GLU A 350 6.63 35.19 -15.09
CA GLU A 350 7.32 35.33 -16.38
C GLU A 350 7.47 34.01 -17.15
N PHE A 351 7.81 32.93 -16.45
CA PHE A 351 7.93 31.59 -17.04
C PHE A 351 6.58 31.06 -17.56
N GLU A 352 5.51 31.12 -16.77
CA GLU A 352 4.19 30.62 -17.17
C GLU A 352 3.62 31.44 -18.33
N HIS A 353 3.87 32.75 -18.32
CA HIS A 353 3.48 33.62 -19.42
C HIS A 353 4.22 33.25 -20.71
N ALA A 354 5.56 33.11 -20.67
CA ALA A 354 6.34 32.73 -21.85
C ALA A 354 6.00 31.32 -22.36
N LEU A 355 5.78 30.35 -21.46
CA LEU A 355 5.39 29.00 -21.83
C LEU A 355 3.99 28.99 -22.50
N THR A 356 3.04 29.72 -21.94
CA THR A 356 1.68 29.83 -22.52
C THR A 356 1.71 30.55 -23.87
N GLN A 357 2.53 31.60 -24.02
CA GLN A 357 2.76 32.27 -25.31
C GLN A 357 3.34 31.31 -26.36
N PHE A 358 4.32 30.49 -25.96
CA PHE A 358 4.93 29.49 -26.85
C PHE A 358 3.90 28.48 -27.36
N GLU A 359 3.12 27.89 -26.45
CA GLU A 359 2.11 26.90 -26.83
C GLU A 359 0.96 27.52 -27.64
N LEU A 360 0.57 28.75 -27.33
CA LEU A 360 -0.42 29.49 -28.12
C LEU A 360 0.07 29.69 -29.55
N ALA A 361 1.28 30.22 -29.73
CA ALA A 361 1.89 30.43 -31.05
C ALA A 361 2.03 29.10 -31.82
N ALA A 362 2.45 28.03 -31.14
CA ALA A 362 2.56 26.70 -31.72
C ALA A 362 1.19 26.10 -32.11
N THR A 363 0.14 26.38 -31.34
CA THR A 363 -1.24 25.94 -31.63
C THR A 363 -1.80 26.66 -32.86
N ILE A 364 -1.49 27.95 -33.02
CA ILE A 364 -1.95 28.76 -34.16
C ILE A 364 -1.12 28.48 -35.44
N GLY A 365 0.09 27.94 -35.29
CA GLY A 365 1.02 27.71 -36.40
C GLY A 365 1.88 28.93 -36.74
N ASP A 366 2.08 29.87 -35.81
CA ASP A 366 2.99 31.00 -35.97
C ASP A 366 4.44 30.56 -35.67
N ASP A 367 5.13 30.03 -36.68
CA ASP A 367 6.50 29.55 -36.54
C ASP A 367 7.50 30.64 -36.12
N VAL A 368 7.29 31.88 -36.60
CA VAL A 368 8.18 33.01 -36.33
C VAL A 368 8.06 33.45 -34.87
N GLY A 369 6.82 33.66 -34.40
CA GLY A 369 6.55 33.97 -33.01
C GLY A 369 7.03 32.86 -32.09
N THR A 370 6.75 31.60 -32.44
CA THR A 370 7.18 30.44 -31.67
C THR A 370 8.70 30.39 -31.51
N ALA A 371 9.47 30.65 -32.57
CA ALA A 371 10.94 30.68 -32.50
C ALA A 371 11.48 31.81 -31.59
N ALA A 372 10.89 33.01 -31.68
CA ALA A 372 11.29 34.14 -30.84
C ALA A 372 11.00 33.89 -29.34
N ILE A 373 9.81 33.37 -29.04
CA ILE A 373 9.41 33.04 -27.67
C ILE A 373 10.24 31.88 -27.11
N TRP A 374 10.57 30.88 -27.94
CA TRP A 374 11.42 29.76 -27.54
C TRP A 374 12.80 30.21 -27.05
N GLN A 375 13.44 31.13 -27.78
CA GLN A 375 14.72 31.71 -27.38
C GLN A 375 14.62 32.52 -26.08
N ARG A 376 13.47 33.16 -25.82
CA ARG A 376 13.20 33.81 -24.54
C ARG A 376 13.06 32.79 -23.41
N LEU A 377 12.31 31.71 -23.64
CA LEU A 377 12.04 30.66 -22.66
C LEU A 377 13.33 30.00 -22.15
N LEU A 378 14.27 29.69 -23.04
CA LEU A 378 15.58 29.11 -22.69
C LEU A 378 16.52 30.08 -21.95
N LYS A 379 16.25 31.39 -21.98
CA LYS A 379 17.01 32.39 -21.20
C LYS A 379 16.51 32.54 -19.77
N LEU A 380 15.31 32.06 -19.48
CA LEU A 380 14.76 32.11 -18.13
C LEU A 380 15.46 31.09 -17.24
N ARG A 381 15.50 31.36 -15.93
CA ARG A 381 16.03 30.40 -14.96
C ARG A 381 15.15 29.15 -14.94
N LEU A 382 15.72 28.01 -15.33
CA LEU A 382 15.04 26.72 -15.31
C LEU A 382 15.43 25.93 -14.06
N ASP A 383 14.42 25.33 -13.43
CA ASP A 383 14.55 24.31 -12.40
C ASP A 383 14.03 22.98 -12.97
N PRO A 384 14.20 21.83 -12.28
CA PRO A 384 13.76 20.54 -12.81
C PRO A 384 12.26 20.52 -13.16
N ALA A 385 11.40 21.13 -12.35
CA ALA A 385 9.96 21.15 -12.61
C ALA A 385 9.59 21.99 -13.84
N ARG A 386 10.29 23.12 -14.07
CA ARG A 386 10.15 23.92 -15.29
C ARG A 386 10.65 23.18 -16.52
N ALA A 387 11.76 22.46 -16.41
CA ALA A 387 12.27 21.62 -17.50
C ALA A 387 11.27 20.50 -17.86
N GLU A 388 10.65 19.86 -16.87
CA GLU A 388 9.59 18.86 -17.08
C GLU A 388 8.34 19.46 -17.77
N ARG A 389 7.97 20.71 -17.44
CA ARG A 389 6.88 21.44 -18.10
C ARG A 389 7.21 21.80 -19.56
N ILE A 390 8.46 22.17 -19.85
CA ILE A 390 8.93 22.38 -21.22
C ILE A 390 8.87 21.06 -22.01
N ALA A 391 9.33 19.96 -21.40
CA ALA A 391 9.24 18.63 -22.01
C ALA A 391 7.78 18.25 -22.33
N ALA A 392 6.85 18.52 -21.42
CA ALA A 392 5.42 18.32 -21.65
C ALA A 392 4.88 19.18 -22.80
N ALA A 393 5.29 20.45 -22.91
CA ALA A 393 4.89 21.33 -24.01
C ALA A 393 5.44 20.85 -25.37
N LEU A 394 6.67 20.32 -25.40
CA LEU A 394 7.26 19.72 -26.60
C LEU A 394 6.59 18.38 -26.98
N ILE A 395 6.04 17.63 -26.03
CA ILE A 395 5.22 16.44 -26.34
C ILE A 395 3.90 16.85 -27.03
N ALA A 396 3.28 17.93 -26.55
CA ALA A 396 2.07 18.49 -27.16
C ALA A 396 2.36 19.05 -28.57
N HIS A 397 3.45 19.82 -28.71
CA HIS A 397 3.88 20.46 -29.95
C HIS A 397 5.28 19.98 -30.37
N PRO A 398 5.38 18.79 -31.00
CA PRO A 398 6.67 18.16 -31.30
C PRO A 398 7.47 18.93 -32.33
N ASP A 399 8.72 19.22 -31.97
CA ASP A 399 9.71 19.84 -32.86
C ASP A 399 11.12 19.32 -32.50
N ALA A 400 11.71 18.57 -33.43
CA ALA A 400 13.04 18.00 -33.26
C ALA A 400 14.13 19.05 -33.02
N ARG A 401 14.06 20.21 -33.68
CA ARG A 401 15.05 21.29 -33.54
C ARG A 401 14.95 21.92 -32.16
N ARG A 402 13.73 22.27 -31.73
CA ARG A 402 13.50 22.88 -30.42
C ARG A 402 13.90 21.94 -29.29
N PHE A 403 13.56 20.64 -29.39
CA PHE A 403 14.00 19.64 -28.41
C PHE A 403 15.53 19.53 -28.34
N ARG A 404 16.23 19.53 -29.49
CA ARG A 404 17.70 19.52 -29.51
C ARG A 404 18.31 20.74 -28.84
N ASP A 405 17.77 21.93 -29.11
CA ASP A 405 18.24 23.17 -28.48
C ASP A 405 18.05 23.13 -26.96
N PHE A 406 16.87 22.68 -26.50
CA PHE A 406 16.58 22.51 -25.08
C PHE A 406 17.46 21.44 -24.42
N SER A 407 17.60 20.26 -25.04
CA SER A 407 18.47 19.20 -24.54
C SER A 407 19.92 19.67 -24.42
N ASN A 408 20.44 20.37 -25.43
CA ASN A 408 21.80 20.91 -25.40
C ASN A 408 21.98 21.99 -24.34
N TRP A 409 20.97 22.85 -24.15
CA TRP A 409 20.97 23.85 -23.09
C TRP A 409 21.02 23.19 -21.70
N THR A 410 20.10 22.24 -21.44
CA THR A 410 20.04 21.53 -20.14
C THR A 410 21.33 20.79 -19.84
N ARG A 411 21.98 20.20 -20.85
CA ARG A 411 23.28 19.52 -20.69
C ARG A 411 24.44 20.46 -20.33
N ARG A 412 24.40 21.72 -20.76
CA ARG A 412 25.42 22.72 -20.39
C ARG A 412 25.29 23.11 -18.91
N GLU A 413 24.06 23.12 -18.40
CA GLU A 413 23.76 23.35 -16.99
C GLU A 413 23.85 22.04 -16.20
N ASN A 414 25.08 21.60 -15.87
CA ASN A 414 25.34 20.29 -15.26
C ASN A 414 24.46 19.99 -14.02
N ALA A 415 24.24 20.99 -13.16
CA ALA A 415 23.37 20.83 -11.98
C ALA A 415 21.92 20.49 -12.34
N LEU A 416 21.41 21.07 -13.44
CA LEU A 416 20.08 20.77 -13.93
C LEU A 416 20.04 19.41 -14.65
N ALA A 417 21.05 19.10 -15.46
CA ALA A 417 21.14 17.84 -16.20
C ALA A 417 21.01 16.61 -15.28
N VAL A 418 21.66 16.65 -14.11
CA VAL A 418 21.60 15.55 -13.13
C VAL A 418 20.27 15.51 -12.37
N ALA A 419 19.57 16.64 -12.26
CA ALA A 419 18.35 16.76 -11.47
C ALA A 419 17.06 16.51 -12.27
N VAL A 420 17.09 16.75 -13.58
CA VAL A 420 15.94 16.56 -14.48
C VAL A 420 15.62 15.08 -14.64
N ASP A 421 14.32 14.79 -14.70
CA ASP A 421 13.78 13.46 -14.92
C ASP A 421 14.19 12.92 -16.31
N GLY A 422 15.06 11.89 -16.30
CA GLY A 422 15.56 11.25 -17.52
C GLY A 422 14.45 10.65 -18.38
N PRO A 423 13.54 9.84 -17.81
CA PRO A 423 12.36 9.32 -18.51
C PRO A 423 11.53 10.42 -19.19
N ALA A 424 11.25 11.54 -18.52
CA ALA A 424 10.52 12.66 -19.11
C ALA A 424 11.19 13.21 -20.38
N MET A 425 12.49 13.46 -20.30
CA MET A 425 13.28 13.98 -21.43
C MET A 425 13.40 12.95 -22.55
N TRP A 426 13.55 11.68 -22.20
CA TRP A 426 13.57 10.58 -23.18
C TRP A 426 12.25 10.51 -23.96
N VAL A 427 11.09 10.51 -23.28
CA VAL A 427 9.78 10.50 -23.95
C VAL A 427 9.63 11.71 -24.87
N ALA A 428 9.96 12.91 -24.40
CA ALA A 428 9.89 14.13 -25.22
C ALA A 428 10.79 14.03 -26.46
N GLY A 429 12.01 13.51 -26.32
CA GLY A 429 12.93 13.31 -27.43
C GLY A 429 12.43 12.30 -28.45
N VAL A 430 11.84 11.19 -28.01
CA VAL A 430 11.24 10.19 -28.92
C VAL A 430 10.06 10.80 -29.68
N VAL A 431 9.14 11.47 -28.98
CA VAL A 431 7.95 12.11 -29.59
C VAL A 431 8.34 13.22 -30.57
N CYS A 432 9.39 13.99 -30.27
CA CYS A 432 9.91 15.04 -31.16
C CYS A 432 10.72 14.50 -32.35
N GLY A 433 11.03 13.20 -32.43
CA GLY A 433 11.86 12.64 -33.50
C GLY A 433 13.35 12.96 -33.35
N ALA A 434 13.85 13.08 -32.12
CA ALA A 434 15.25 13.36 -31.76
C ALA A 434 15.88 12.16 -31.01
N PRO A 435 16.11 11.00 -31.68
CA PRO A 435 16.48 9.76 -31.02
C PRO A 435 17.89 9.78 -30.40
N ALA A 436 18.82 10.57 -30.94
CA ALA A 436 20.18 10.67 -30.41
C ALA A 436 20.18 11.35 -29.02
N GLU A 437 19.42 12.42 -28.88
CA GLU A 437 19.22 13.14 -27.64
C GLU A 437 18.36 12.33 -26.66
N ALA A 438 17.32 11.64 -27.13
CA ALA A 438 16.55 10.73 -26.30
C ALA A 438 17.44 9.66 -25.64
N LYS A 439 18.29 8.97 -26.43
CA LYS A 439 19.24 7.95 -25.94
C LYS A 439 20.23 8.50 -24.90
N HIS A 440 20.60 9.77 -25.01
CA HIS A 440 21.42 10.42 -23.98
C HIS A 440 20.66 10.49 -22.64
N TRP A 441 19.42 10.97 -22.64
CA TRP A 441 18.61 11.11 -21.43
C TRP A 441 18.20 9.79 -20.78
N GLU A 442 18.10 8.70 -21.56
CA GLU A 442 17.94 7.35 -21.05
C GLU A 442 19.05 6.96 -20.05
N SER A 443 20.29 7.42 -20.29
CA SER A 443 21.47 7.01 -19.53
C SER A 443 22.01 8.07 -18.56
N HIS A 444 21.68 9.35 -18.76
CA HIS A 444 22.31 10.46 -18.03
C HIS A 444 21.35 11.30 -17.18
N GLY A 445 20.04 11.17 -17.37
CA GLY A 445 19.05 11.88 -16.54
C GLY A 445 18.83 11.21 -15.18
N ARG A 446 18.18 11.93 -14.26
CA ARG A 446 17.73 11.36 -12.99
C ARG A 446 16.77 10.20 -13.28
N GLN A 447 17.15 9.00 -12.89
CA GLN A 447 16.24 7.85 -12.88
C GLN A 447 15.46 7.88 -11.56
N PRO A 448 14.13 8.07 -11.58
CA PRO A 448 13.36 8.01 -10.36
C PRO A 448 13.53 6.62 -9.76
N THR A 449 14.18 6.53 -8.59
CA THR A 449 14.17 5.29 -7.81
C THR A 449 12.76 5.12 -7.27
N LEU A 450 11.89 4.45 -8.03
CA LEU A 450 10.69 3.86 -7.46
C LEU A 450 11.15 2.84 -6.43
N ALA A 451 10.95 3.15 -5.15
CA ALA A 451 11.16 2.20 -4.07
C ALA A 451 10.30 0.95 -4.31
N GLY A 452 10.86 -0.07 -4.95
CA GLY A 452 10.23 -1.38 -5.15
C GLY A 452 9.92 -1.81 -6.59
N TYR A 453 10.18 -1.00 -7.62
CA TYR A 453 10.12 -1.50 -9.01
C TYR A 453 11.53 -1.83 -9.51
N PRO A 454 11.73 -2.98 -10.17
CA PRO A 454 13.04 -3.33 -10.72
C PRO A 454 13.47 -2.26 -11.73
N PRO A 455 14.79 -1.97 -11.83
CA PRO A 455 15.30 -1.11 -12.89
C PRO A 455 14.83 -1.67 -14.23
N ILE A 456 14.14 -0.82 -14.99
CA ILE A 456 13.54 -1.18 -16.28
C ILE A 456 14.68 -1.70 -17.17
N GLN A 457 14.68 -3.00 -17.43
CA GLN A 457 15.56 -3.57 -18.44
C GLN A 457 15.09 -3.03 -19.80
N ARG A 458 16.00 -2.31 -20.47
CA ARG A 458 15.92 -1.78 -21.84
C ARG A 458 14.64 -2.18 -22.58
N ILE A 459 13.64 -1.31 -22.59
CA ILE A 459 12.54 -1.47 -23.54
C ILE A 459 12.97 -0.83 -24.84
N ASP A 460 13.16 -1.66 -25.86
CA ASP A 460 13.59 -1.25 -27.20
C ASP A 460 12.39 -0.65 -27.95
N PHE A 461 11.99 0.56 -27.57
CA PHE A 461 11.01 1.33 -28.32
C PHE A 461 11.72 2.05 -29.47
N THR A 462 11.73 1.46 -30.66
CA THR A 462 11.97 2.24 -31.87
C THR A 462 10.87 3.30 -32.00
N SER A 463 11.25 4.53 -32.29
CA SER A 463 10.51 5.79 -32.02
C SER A 463 9.09 5.94 -32.62
N ARG A 464 8.60 5.01 -33.43
CA ARG A 464 7.29 5.10 -34.09
C ARG A 464 6.15 4.43 -33.32
N ASP A 465 6.45 3.41 -32.51
CA ASP A 465 5.39 2.66 -31.83
C ASP A 465 4.90 3.35 -30.57
N ILE A 466 5.66 4.24 -29.93
CA ILE A 466 5.26 4.94 -28.67
C ILE A 466 3.97 5.75 -28.84
N LEU A 467 3.70 6.27 -30.05
CA LEU A 467 2.51 7.07 -30.33
C LEU A 467 1.26 6.23 -30.59
N ALA A 468 1.39 4.90 -30.74
CA ALA A 468 0.23 4.03 -30.78
C ALA A 468 -0.45 4.01 -29.40
N GLU A 469 -1.79 3.98 -29.39
CA GLU A 469 -2.58 4.03 -28.16
C GLU A 469 -2.19 2.97 -27.14
N THR A 470 -1.96 1.73 -27.61
CA THR A 470 -1.52 0.61 -26.78
C THR A 470 -0.12 0.81 -26.20
N SER A 471 0.79 1.45 -26.93
CA SER A 471 2.17 1.68 -26.51
C SER A 471 2.32 2.83 -25.54
N ALA A 472 1.54 3.91 -25.69
CA ALA A 472 1.54 5.02 -24.74
C ALA A 472 1.09 4.54 -23.35
N LEU A 473 0.04 3.71 -23.29
CA LEU A 473 -0.38 3.09 -22.04
C LEU A 473 0.69 2.16 -21.47
N HIS A 474 1.41 1.41 -22.31
CA HIS A 474 2.53 0.60 -21.85
C HIS A 474 3.64 1.46 -21.24
N VAL A 475 4.01 2.57 -21.90
CA VAL A 475 5.01 3.53 -21.40
C VAL A 475 4.61 4.07 -20.02
N LEU A 476 3.34 4.44 -19.82
CA LEU A 476 2.85 4.92 -18.53
C LEU A 476 2.90 3.86 -17.42
N ASN A 477 2.71 2.59 -17.78
CA ASN A 477 2.76 1.49 -16.82
C ASN A 477 4.19 1.10 -16.42
N VAL A 478 5.18 1.40 -17.26
CA VAL A 478 6.56 0.98 -17.01
C VAL A 478 7.45 2.12 -16.54
N LEU A 479 7.28 3.33 -17.07
CA LEU A 479 8.16 4.46 -16.76
C LEU A 479 7.53 5.37 -15.70
N PRO A 480 8.24 5.67 -14.60
CA PRO A 480 7.84 6.74 -13.69
C PRO A 480 8.00 8.07 -14.42
N LEU A 481 6.88 8.67 -14.83
CA LEU A 481 6.88 9.95 -15.54
C LEU A 481 6.28 11.05 -14.65
N PRO A 482 6.79 12.30 -14.75
CA PRO A 482 6.15 13.45 -14.15
C PRO A 482 4.71 13.58 -14.66
N ARG A 483 3.80 14.02 -13.77
CA ARG A 483 2.37 14.13 -14.09
C ARG A 483 2.11 15.01 -15.31
N GLU A 484 2.87 16.09 -15.48
CA GLU A 484 2.79 16.97 -16.65
C GLU A 484 3.00 16.21 -17.97
N VAL A 485 3.98 15.30 -17.99
CA VAL A 485 4.37 14.49 -19.13
C VAL A 485 3.34 13.40 -19.41
N ILE A 486 2.84 12.74 -18.35
CA ILE A 486 1.76 11.74 -18.46
C ILE A 486 0.55 12.37 -19.14
N LEU A 487 0.12 13.54 -18.65
CA LEU A 487 -1.07 14.22 -19.16
C LEU A 487 -0.88 14.73 -20.60
N ALA A 488 0.32 15.23 -20.94
CA ALA A 488 0.63 15.63 -22.32
C ALA A 488 0.65 14.44 -23.29
N LEU A 489 1.23 13.30 -22.88
CA LEU A 489 1.27 12.07 -23.67
C LEU A 489 -0.15 11.52 -23.90
N LEU A 490 -0.96 11.45 -22.84
CA LEU A 490 -2.35 11.00 -22.94
C LEU A 490 -3.21 11.93 -23.80
N ALA A 491 -3.06 13.26 -23.66
CA ALA A 491 -3.81 14.22 -24.47
C ALA A 491 -3.51 14.10 -25.96
N ARG A 492 -2.28 13.68 -26.33
CA ARG A 492 -1.86 13.45 -27.71
C ARG A 492 -2.46 12.17 -28.30
N VAL A 493 -2.59 11.14 -27.48
CA VAL A 493 -3.06 9.81 -27.88
C VAL A 493 -4.58 9.71 -27.87
N ALA A 494 -5.24 10.49 -27.01
CA ALA A 494 -6.70 10.53 -26.94
C ALA A 494 -7.30 10.90 -28.31
N PRO A 495 -8.21 10.07 -28.86
CA PRO A 495 -8.72 10.28 -30.19
C PRO A 495 -9.45 11.63 -30.28
N PRO A 496 -9.10 12.49 -31.26
CA PRO A 496 -9.82 13.73 -31.49
C PRO A 496 -11.14 13.44 -32.20
N GLU A 497 -12.10 12.79 -31.53
CA GLU A 497 -13.44 12.56 -32.08
C GLU A 497 -14.14 13.87 -32.49
N ALA A 498 -13.75 14.99 -31.88
CA ALA A 498 -14.28 16.31 -32.21
C ALA A 498 -13.67 16.89 -33.50
N ALA A 499 -12.41 16.61 -33.84
CA ALA A 499 -11.78 17.18 -35.04
C ALA A 499 -12.30 16.54 -36.32
N ALA A 500 -12.61 15.23 -36.30
CA ALA A 500 -13.13 14.50 -37.45
C ALA A 500 -14.52 14.98 -37.92
N ARG A 501 -15.28 15.69 -37.08
CA ARG A 501 -16.58 16.27 -37.46
C ARG A 501 -16.51 17.72 -37.95
N VAL A 502 -15.42 18.45 -37.68
CA VAL A 502 -15.28 19.86 -38.06
C VAL A 502 -14.71 20.01 -39.47
N SER A 503 -13.97 19.01 -39.96
CA SER A 503 -13.35 19.03 -41.30
C SER A 503 -14.20 18.40 -42.42
N ALA A 504 -15.41 17.94 -42.14
CA ALA A 504 -16.36 17.54 -43.18
C ALA A 504 -17.24 18.76 -43.51
N PRO A 505 -16.96 19.52 -44.58
CA PRO A 505 -17.99 20.39 -45.12
C PRO A 505 -19.19 19.49 -45.45
N GLN A 506 -20.35 19.81 -44.88
CA GLN A 506 -21.62 19.24 -45.33
C GLN A 506 -21.81 19.70 -46.78
N SER A 507 -21.42 18.85 -47.72
CA SER A 507 -21.72 18.98 -49.15
C SER A 507 -23.17 18.59 -49.42
#